data_AF-A0A0E3MA06-F1
#
_entry.id   AF-A0A0E3MA06-F1
#
_cell.length_a   1.000
_cell.length_b   1.000
_cell.length_c   1.000
_cell.angle_alpha   90.00
_cell.angle_beta   90.00
_cell.angle_gamma   90.00
#
_symmetry.space_group_name_H-M   'P 1'
#
loop_
_entity.id
_entity.type
_entity.pdbx_description
1 polymer ?
#
loop_
_entity_poly.entity_id
_entity_poly.type
_entity_poly.pdbx_seq_one_letter_code
_entity_poly.pdbx_strand_id
1 'polypeptide(L)'
;MENTVKELPKEDVHELNLKEDSFVKLPNESYDNVEITTDAFIIYTLLYRTYLGHKGLAITSYDMLCEYLHVDANHNDNITNDITDAIVCLINKGYIKNVYDLHYNKLELLKQEKANDDLINENMIEEFIKSKHMSFYTEMEFPPDDFWFKVKDKDLELIFDYLTINKIRVDKFAIARYYIACCRVRHSESEFGYLTQSKLKQIITDSRTVQRYNKILQDDLHLIRYNNDYLTQEKHYCTTFIGFWENEENFKLQLECQIAEKKLIHTDKVKSNKKRSTKAKINNVEKKINETELEKENRELKEEMELLKQQYAKQNTYVPKEGFDDKDTNEHDKKDNVIDYDYLKENSIPVINKSKPKGKIGKSGLKTDKNFESETYKKNDDIYNDDYDKEFDNFIQSI
;
A
#
# COMPACT_ATOMS: atom_id res chain seq x y z
N MET A 1 -22.19 45.95 61.35
CA MET A 1 -21.70 45.88 59.97
C MET A 1 -21.15 44.47 59.79
N GLU A 2 -22.00 43.55 59.35
CA GLU A 2 -21.61 42.16 59.08
C GLU A 2 -21.10 42.09 57.64
N ASN A 3 -19.82 41.74 57.49
CA ASN A 3 -19.18 41.52 56.20
C ASN A 3 -19.61 40.15 55.65
N THR A 4 -20.51 40.17 54.67
CA THR A 4 -20.85 39.00 53.87
C THR A 4 -19.73 38.78 52.85
N VAL A 5 -18.83 37.83 53.13
CA VAL A 5 -17.92 37.28 52.13
C VAL A 5 -18.77 36.44 51.18
N LYS A 6 -18.98 36.93 49.96
CA LYS A 6 -19.53 36.13 48.87
C LYS A 6 -18.50 35.05 48.53
N GLU A 7 -18.77 33.81 48.93
CA GLU A 7 -18.10 32.65 48.36
C GLU A 7 -18.41 32.62 46.85
N LEU A 8 -17.36 32.64 46.04
CA LEU A 8 -17.44 32.33 44.62
C LEU A 8 -17.89 30.86 44.46
N PRO A 9 -18.64 30.51 43.41
CA PRO A 9 -19.10 29.14 43.20
C PRO A 9 -17.89 28.21 43.08
N LYS A 10 -17.90 27.11 43.85
CA LYS A 10 -16.98 25.99 43.70
C LYS A 10 -17.37 25.13 42.49
N GLU A 11 -17.35 25.72 41.31
CA GLU A 11 -17.31 24.97 40.06
C GLU A 11 -15.91 25.14 39.49
N ASP A 12 -15.38 24.07 38.89
CA ASP A 12 -14.09 24.00 38.19
C ASP A 12 -12.82 23.75 39.02
N VAL A 13 -12.82 22.69 39.84
CA VAL A 13 -11.57 21.95 40.14
C VAL A 13 -11.83 20.44 40.19
N HIS A 14 -12.22 19.86 39.05
CA HIS A 14 -12.10 18.40 38.83
C HIS A 14 -11.48 18.01 37.48
N GLU A 15 -11.00 18.97 36.70
CA GLU A 15 -10.07 18.69 35.59
C GLU A 15 -8.65 18.51 36.15
N LEU A 16 -8.25 17.27 36.40
CA LEU A 16 -6.83 16.82 36.32
C LEU A 16 -6.66 15.29 36.47
N ASN A 17 -7.72 14.50 36.26
CA ASN A 17 -7.65 13.03 36.19
C ASN A 17 -7.98 12.51 34.76
N LEU A 18 -7.45 13.18 33.72
CA LEU A 18 -7.82 12.97 32.31
C LEU A 18 -6.94 11.97 31.51
N LYS A 19 -6.04 11.21 32.12
CA LYS A 19 -5.08 10.37 31.35
C LYS A 19 -5.51 8.94 31.04
N GLU A 20 -6.50 8.35 31.73
CA GLU A 20 -6.85 6.94 31.48
C GLU A 20 -7.86 6.71 30.35
N ASP A 21 -8.64 7.74 29.97
CA ASP A 21 -9.76 7.62 29.01
C ASP A 21 -9.74 8.65 27.86
N SER A 22 -8.58 9.21 27.48
CA SER A 22 -8.53 10.11 26.32
C SER A 22 -8.77 9.35 25.01
N PHE A 23 -9.67 9.88 24.18
CA PHE A 23 -10.00 9.33 22.88
C PHE A 23 -10.23 10.42 21.85
N VAL A 24 -9.92 10.09 20.60
CA VAL A 24 -10.26 10.89 19.43
C VAL A 24 -11.58 10.41 18.85
N LYS A 25 -12.47 11.35 18.50
CA LYS A 25 -13.65 11.10 17.67
C LYS A 25 -13.29 11.33 16.21
N LEU A 26 -13.54 10.34 15.35
CA LEU A 26 -13.35 10.46 13.90
C LEU A 26 -14.69 10.29 13.18
N PRO A 27 -14.97 11.07 12.12
CA PRO A 27 -16.16 10.87 11.29
C PRO A 27 -16.17 9.47 10.68
N ASN A 28 -17.33 8.81 10.63
CA ASN A 28 -17.46 7.47 10.06
C ASN A 28 -16.99 7.39 8.60
N GLU A 29 -17.23 8.45 7.82
CA GLU A 29 -16.87 8.56 6.41
C GLU A 29 -15.35 8.71 6.19
N SER A 30 -14.63 9.22 7.19
CA SER A 30 -13.17 9.43 7.10
C SER A 30 -12.41 8.11 6.88
N TYR A 31 -12.96 7.01 7.40
CA TYR A 31 -12.45 5.66 7.16
C TYR A 31 -12.65 5.23 5.70
N ASP A 32 -13.78 5.59 5.11
CA ASP A 32 -14.13 5.15 3.77
C ASP A 32 -13.47 5.96 2.67
N ASN A 33 -12.93 7.14 3.00
CA ASN A 33 -12.29 8.01 2.04
C ASN A 33 -10.91 7.48 1.57
N VAL A 34 -10.84 7.10 0.30
CA VAL A 34 -9.62 6.65 -0.39
C VAL A 34 -8.79 7.80 -0.97
N GLU A 35 -9.28 9.03 -0.93
CA GLU A 35 -8.61 10.20 -1.49
C GLU A 35 -7.44 10.70 -0.65
N ILE A 36 -7.41 10.36 0.64
CA ILE A 36 -6.33 10.71 1.56
C ILE A 36 -5.38 9.53 1.73
N THR A 37 -4.08 9.85 1.71
CA THR A 37 -3.02 8.86 1.93
C THR A 37 -3.11 8.30 3.35
N THR A 38 -2.44 7.17 3.57
CA THR A 38 -2.40 6.54 4.90
C THR A 38 -1.78 7.46 5.93
N ASP A 39 -0.71 8.14 5.57
CA ASP A 39 0.04 9.01 6.46
C ASP A 39 -0.80 10.25 6.78
N ALA A 40 -1.43 10.88 5.77
CA ALA A 40 -2.38 11.98 5.93
C ALA A 40 -3.52 11.63 6.90
N PHE A 41 -4.13 10.45 6.76
CA PHE A 41 -5.21 10.02 7.64
C PHE A 41 -4.75 9.85 9.10
N ILE A 42 -3.54 9.33 9.33
CA ILE A 42 -3.00 9.20 10.68
C ILE A 42 -2.63 10.54 11.27
N ILE A 43 -2.00 11.44 10.50
CA ILE A 43 -1.73 12.80 10.97
C ILE A 43 -3.03 13.53 11.32
N TYR A 44 -4.06 13.42 10.48
CA TYR A 44 -5.38 13.96 10.77
C TYR A 44 -5.97 13.43 12.08
N THR A 45 -5.83 12.12 12.33
CA THR A 45 -6.24 11.50 13.59
C THR A 45 -5.45 12.06 14.79
N LEU A 46 -4.14 12.24 14.64
CA LEU A 46 -3.29 12.79 15.70
C LEU A 46 -3.56 14.27 15.99
N LEU A 47 -3.90 15.06 14.97
CA LEU A 47 -4.30 16.47 15.15
C LEU A 47 -5.57 16.58 16.00
N TYR A 48 -6.49 15.61 15.93
CA TYR A 48 -7.68 15.63 16.78
C TYR A 48 -7.39 15.43 18.28
N ARG A 49 -6.23 14.91 18.66
CA ARG A 49 -5.85 14.75 20.08
C ARG A 49 -5.78 16.09 20.82
N THR A 50 -5.49 17.16 20.09
CA THR A 50 -5.32 18.52 20.64
C THR A 50 -6.39 19.48 20.13
N TYR A 51 -7.47 18.93 19.57
CA TYR A 51 -8.54 19.71 18.97
C TYR A 51 -9.48 20.30 20.02
N LEU A 52 -9.58 21.62 20.01
CA LEU A 52 -10.45 22.40 20.87
C LEU A 52 -11.78 22.62 20.17
N GLY A 53 -12.76 21.74 20.44
CA GLY A 53 -14.04 21.73 19.72
C GLY A 53 -14.79 23.07 19.72
N HIS A 54 -14.74 23.83 20.81
CA HIS A 54 -15.37 25.16 20.90
C HIS A 54 -14.69 26.24 20.05
N LYS A 55 -13.46 26.01 19.58
CA LYS A 55 -12.72 26.93 18.70
C LYS A 55 -12.61 26.43 17.27
N GLY A 56 -12.88 25.16 17.02
CA GLY A 56 -12.63 24.53 15.72
C GLY A 56 -11.14 24.45 15.35
N LEU A 57 -10.24 24.50 16.33
CA LEU A 57 -8.79 24.56 16.14
C LEU A 57 -8.08 23.44 16.90
N ALA A 58 -7.10 22.79 16.27
CA ALA A 58 -6.10 21.99 16.99
C ALA A 58 -4.78 22.76 17.09
N ILE A 59 -4.12 22.66 18.25
CA ILE A 59 -2.75 23.15 18.42
C ILE A 59 -1.78 22.00 18.23
N THR A 60 -0.77 22.18 17.40
CA THR A 60 0.23 21.14 17.17
C THR A 60 1.60 21.77 16.92
N SER A 61 2.63 20.96 16.98
CA SER A 61 3.93 21.25 16.39
C SER A 61 4.43 20.02 15.66
N TYR A 62 5.48 20.19 14.88
CA TYR A 62 6.19 19.07 14.27
C TYR A 62 6.74 18.09 15.32
N ASP A 63 7.38 18.61 16.37
CA ASP A 63 7.91 17.82 17.49
C ASP A 63 6.80 17.01 18.18
N MET A 64 5.62 17.60 18.41
CA MET A 64 4.47 16.89 19.01
C MET A 64 4.00 15.71 18.15
N LEU A 65 3.97 15.85 16.82
CA LEU A 65 3.58 14.75 15.92
C LEU A 65 4.62 13.62 15.94
N CYS A 66 5.91 13.97 16.00
CA CYS A 66 6.99 12.99 16.16
C CYS A 66 6.93 12.26 17.51
N GLU A 67 6.65 12.99 18.58
CA GLU A 67 6.43 12.43 19.92
C GLU A 67 5.26 11.46 19.92
N TYR A 68 4.11 11.82 19.34
CA TYR A 68 2.97 10.93 19.22
C TYR A 68 3.24 9.68 18.40
N LEU A 69 4.12 9.75 17.40
CA LEU A 69 4.54 8.60 16.60
C LEU A 69 5.68 7.78 17.25
N HIS A 70 6.24 8.27 18.35
CA HIS A 70 7.40 7.72 19.05
C HIS A 70 8.59 7.58 18.08
N VAL A 71 8.87 8.66 17.35
CA VAL A 71 9.94 8.76 16.35
C VAL A 71 10.95 9.83 16.76
N ASP A 72 12.23 9.52 16.65
CA ASP A 72 13.29 10.51 16.82
C ASP A 72 13.43 11.37 15.56
N ALA A 73 12.95 12.61 15.67
CA ALA A 73 13.00 13.63 14.61
C ALA A 73 14.41 13.99 14.13
N ASN A 74 15.47 13.62 14.86
CA ASN A 74 16.85 13.90 14.48
C ASN A 74 17.49 12.81 13.62
N HIS A 75 16.88 11.62 13.56
CA HIS A 75 17.46 10.45 12.90
C HIS A 75 16.54 9.82 11.86
N ASN A 76 15.37 10.41 11.58
CA ASN A 76 14.36 9.83 10.69
C ASN A 76 13.77 10.84 9.69
N ASP A 77 14.63 11.33 8.80
CA ASP A 77 14.26 12.32 7.77
C ASP A 77 13.14 11.83 6.84
N ASN A 78 13.01 10.52 6.63
CA ASN A 78 11.94 9.96 5.80
C ASN A 78 10.57 10.19 6.45
N ILE A 79 10.40 9.78 7.72
CA ILE A 79 9.14 10.02 8.45
C ILE A 79 8.87 11.52 8.58
N THR A 80 9.93 12.33 8.64
CA THR A 80 9.82 13.79 8.67
C THR A 80 9.16 14.34 7.41
N ASN A 81 9.62 13.88 6.25
CA ASN A 81 9.00 14.25 4.98
C ASN A 81 7.57 13.72 4.89
N ASP A 82 7.31 12.47 5.32
CA ASP A 82 5.98 11.87 5.32
C ASP A 82 4.96 12.71 6.13
N ILE A 83 5.38 13.28 7.29
CA ILE A 83 4.53 14.16 8.10
C ILE A 83 4.20 15.46 7.37
N THR A 84 5.19 16.09 6.72
CA THR A 84 4.97 17.34 5.99
C THR A 84 4.05 17.11 4.80
N ASP A 85 4.33 16.07 4.00
CA ASP A 85 3.53 15.69 2.84
C ASP A 85 2.10 15.34 3.25
N ALA A 86 1.93 14.69 4.41
CA ALA A 86 0.63 14.40 5.01
C ALA A 86 -0.16 15.68 5.35
N ILE A 87 0.45 16.68 5.99
CA ILE A 87 -0.22 17.96 6.32
C ILE A 87 -0.62 18.70 5.04
N VAL A 88 0.30 18.79 4.06
CA VAL A 88 0.02 19.41 2.76
C VAL A 88 -1.11 18.68 2.03
N CYS A 89 -1.13 17.35 2.07
CA CYS A 89 -2.22 16.54 1.52
C CYS A 89 -3.56 16.89 2.19
N LEU A 90 -3.62 17.01 3.51
CA LEU A 90 -4.84 17.37 4.25
C LEU A 90 -5.36 18.77 3.90
N ILE A 91 -4.45 19.74 3.72
CA ILE A 91 -4.79 21.09 3.26
C ILE A 91 -5.38 21.03 1.86
N ASN A 92 -4.69 20.39 0.92
CA ASN A 92 -5.13 20.30 -0.49
C ASN A 92 -6.46 19.57 -0.64
N LYS A 93 -6.74 18.62 0.25
CA LYS A 93 -8.01 17.87 0.29
C LYS A 93 -9.10 18.55 1.12
N GLY A 94 -8.84 19.71 1.70
CA GLY A 94 -9.82 20.52 2.44
C GLY A 94 -10.14 20.01 3.85
N TYR A 95 -9.39 19.02 4.36
CA TYR A 95 -9.52 18.54 5.74
C TYR A 95 -8.98 19.54 6.76
N ILE A 96 -7.94 20.28 6.38
CA ILE A 96 -7.46 21.45 7.11
C ILE A 96 -7.87 22.69 6.31
N LYS A 97 -8.76 23.50 6.86
CA LYS A 97 -9.30 24.70 6.20
C LYS A 97 -8.28 25.82 6.15
N ASN A 98 -7.58 26.04 7.27
CA ASN A 98 -6.62 27.11 7.47
C ASN A 98 -5.53 26.65 8.45
N VAL A 99 -4.34 27.22 8.31
CA VAL A 99 -3.25 27.09 9.29
C VAL A 99 -2.91 28.48 9.81
N TYR A 100 -2.67 28.60 11.11
CA TYR A 100 -2.35 29.86 11.76
C TYR A 100 -1.08 29.75 12.59
N ASP A 101 -0.33 30.84 12.70
CA ASP A 101 0.72 30.97 13.70
C ASP A 101 0.15 31.11 15.13
N LEU A 102 1.02 31.21 16.13
CA LEU A 102 0.61 31.41 17.53
C LEU A 102 -0.10 32.74 17.81
N HIS A 103 -0.02 33.70 16.88
CA HIS A 103 -0.67 35.00 16.95
C HIS A 103 -2.00 35.03 16.18
N TYR A 104 -2.50 33.87 15.72
CA TYR A 104 -3.70 33.73 14.90
C TYR A 104 -3.61 34.45 13.55
N ASN A 105 -2.39 34.75 13.06
CA ASN A 105 -2.22 35.18 11.69
C ASN A 105 -2.35 33.96 10.80
N LYS A 106 -3.26 34.05 9.83
CA LYS A 106 -3.44 32.99 8.83
C LYS A 106 -2.17 32.90 7.98
N LEU A 107 -1.59 31.72 7.93
CA LEU A 107 -0.53 31.41 6.98
C LEU A 107 -1.19 31.29 5.60
N GLU A 108 -0.68 32.03 4.62
CA GLU A 108 -1.26 32.03 3.28
C GLU A 108 -1.12 30.63 2.68
N LEU A 109 -2.28 29.95 2.62
CA LEU A 109 -2.42 28.68 1.95
C LEU A 109 -2.30 28.91 0.46
N LEU A 110 -1.34 28.23 -0.15
CA LEU A 110 -1.12 28.22 -1.58
C LEU A 110 -2.30 27.53 -2.23
N LYS A 111 -3.31 28.31 -2.62
CA LYS A 111 -4.31 27.81 -3.54
C LYS A 111 -3.64 27.70 -4.90
N GLN A 112 -3.29 26.49 -5.31
CA GLN A 112 -3.04 26.18 -6.72
C GLN A 112 -4.36 26.29 -7.49
N GLU A 113 -4.77 27.51 -7.82
CA GLU A 113 -5.60 27.70 -9.01
C GLU A 113 -4.64 27.83 -10.19
N LYS A 114 -4.74 26.89 -11.13
CA LYS A 114 -4.03 26.90 -12.40
C LYS A 114 -4.12 28.29 -13.05
N ALA A 115 -3.08 29.09 -12.90
CA ALA A 115 -2.84 30.27 -13.69
C ALA A 115 -1.40 30.17 -14.20
N ASN A 116 -1.25 30.34 -15.50
CA ASN A 116 0.01 30.30 -16.23
C ASN A 116 1.05 31.22 -15.58
N ASP A 117 2.31 30.79 -15.62
CA ASP A 117 3.51 31.58 -15.32
C ASP A 117 3.50 32.31 -13.97
N ASP A 118 3.87 31.60 -12.90
CA ASP A 118 4.99 31.99 -12.02
C ASP A 118 5.19 30.96 -10.91
N LEU A 119 6.38 30.36 -10.91
CA LEU A 119 6.82 29.23 -10.08
C LEU A 119 7.24 29.68 -8.68
N ILE A 120 6.35 30.34 -7.94
CA ILE A 120 6.62 30.72 -6.55
C ILE A 120 5.35 30.42 -5.78
N ASN A 121 5.34 29.31 -5.04
CA ASN A 121 4.69 29.31 -3.74
C ASN A 121 4.85 28.04 -2.89
N GLU A 122 5.09 26.83 -3.44
CA GLU A 122 5.15 25.56 -2.66
C GLU A 122 6.07 25.58 -1.42
N ASN A 123 7.17 26.36 -1.46
CA ASN A 123 8.21 26.31 -0.43
C ASN A 123 7.81 26.93 0.93
N MET A 124 6.91 27.91 1.03
CA MET A 124 6.74 28.65 2.30
C MET A 124 6.06 27.84 3.41
N ILE A 125 5.06 27.03 3.08
CA ILE A 125 4.36 26.19 4.08
C ILE A 125 5.22 24.99 4.44
N GLU A 126 5.86 24.37 3.46
CA GLU A 126 6.80 23.29 3.74
C GLU A 126 7.94 23.77 4.63
N GLU A 127 8.55 24.91 4.33
CA GLU A 127 9.61 25.50 5.17
C GLU A 127 9.09 25.86 6.56
N PHE A 128 7.86 26.39 6.66
CA PHE A 128 7.24 26.72 7.95
C PHE A 128 6.98 25.46 8.79
N ILE A 129 6.37 24.42 8.21
CA ILE A 129 6.09 23.13 8.89
C ILE A 129 7.40 22.41 9.23
N LYS A 130 8.39 22.43 8.33
CA LYS A 130 9.73 21.84 8.55
C LYS A 130 10.55 22.61 9.58
N SER A 131 10.19 23.86 9.90
CA SER A 131 10.79 24.57 11.02
C SER A 131 10.38 23.84 12.31
N LYS A 132 11.24 22.92 12.76
CA LYS A 132 10.95 21.88 13.77
C LYS A 132 10.36 22.43 15.08
N HIS A 133 10.43 23.74 15.34
CA HIS A 133 10.13 24.35 16.62
C HIS A 133 8.95 25.33 16.64
N MET A 134 8.22 25.53 15.53
CA MET A 134 7.03 26.39 15.58
C MET A 134 5.77 25.56 15.84
N SER A 135 5.11 25.84 16.96
CA SER A 135 3.73 25.45 17.17
C SER A 135 2.81 26.27 16.25
N PHE A 136 1.76 25.63 15.74
CA PHE A 136 0.77 26.24 14.87
C PHE A 136 -0.62 25.71 15.19
N TYR A 137 -1.64 26.46 14.76
CA TYR A 137 -3.03 26.02 14.84
C TYR A 137 -3.50 25.52 13.48
N THR A 138 -4.27 24.42 13.47
CA THR A 138 -4.99 23.93 12.28
C THR A 138 -6.48 24.07 12.51
N GLU A 139 -7.18 24.71 11.57
CA GLU A 139 -8.64 24.73 11.55
C GLU A 139 -9.18 23.49 10.85
N MET A 140 -10.01 22.74 11.57
CA MET A 140 -10.59 21.48 11.11
C MET A 140 -12.06 21.43 11.51
N GLU A 141 -12.86 20.65 10.77
CA GLU A 141 -14.27 20.47 11.09
C GLU A 141 -14.45 19.60 12.35
N PHE A 142 -15.45 19.94 13.17
CA PHE A 142 -15.81 19.12 14.31
C PHE A 142 -16.54 17.87 13.81
N PRO A 143 -16.20 16.65 14.30
CA PRO A 143 -16.92 15.44 13.91
C PRO A 143 -18.42 15.58 14.27
N PRO A 144 -19.37 15.31 13.34
CA PRO A 144 -20.79 15.44 13.63
C PRO A 144 -21.21 14.51 14.78
N ASP A 145 -22.11 14.95 15.68
CA ASP A 145 -22.44 14.22 16.93
C ASP A 145 -23.03 12.81 16.73
N ASP A 146 -23.64 12.51 15.58
CA ASP A 146 -24.30 11.23 15.31
C ASP A 146 -23.50 10.29 14.39
N PHE A 147 -22.38 10.75 13.83
CA PHE A 147 -21.67 10.04 12.75
C PHE A 147 -20.16 9.91 13.01
N TRP A 148 -19.79 9.38 14.18
CA TRP A 148 -18.39 9.19 14.55
C TRP A 148 -18.11 7.82 15.18
N PHE A 149 -16.81 7.52 15.33
CA PHE A 149 -16.31 6.41 16.13
C PHE A 149 -15.10 6.84 16.97
N LYS A 150 -14.80 6.09 18.04
CA LYS A 150 -13.68 6.40 18.96
C LYS A 150 -12.42 5.63 18.60
N VAL A 151 -11.29 6.30 18.79
CA VAL A 151 -9.96 5.69 18.86
C VAL A 151 -9.33 6.14 20.18
N LYS A 152 -8.98 5.20 21.06
CA LYS A 152 -8.32 5.55 22.33
C LYS A 152 -6.86 5.92 22.06
N ASP A 153 -6.40 7.01 22.65
CA ASP A 153 -5.03 7.48 22.49
C ASP A 153 -4.02 6.43 22.99
N LYS A 154 -4.31 5.85 24.16
CA LYS A 154 -3.50 4.82 24.79
C LYS A 154 -3.24 3.62 23.88
N ASP A 155 -4.22 3.25 23.05
CA ASP A 155 -4.06 2.10 22.14
C ASP A 155 -3.08 2.43 21.01
N LEU A 156 -3.09 3.67 20.50
CA LEU A 156 -2.11 4.12 19.52
C LEU A 156 -0.71 4.21 20.13
N GLU A 157 -0.58 4.74 21.35
CA GLU A 157 0.67 4.78 22.10
C GLU A 157 1.25 3.38 22.30
N LEU A 158 0.42 2.41 22.74
CA LEU A 158 0.82 1.01 22.88
C LEU A 158 1.35 0.41 21.58
N ILE A 159 0.69 0.68 20.45
CA ILE A 159 1.15 0.23 19.14
C ILE A 159 2.52 0.83 18.81
N PHE A 160 2.67 2.15 18.95
CA PHE A 160 3.90 2.83 18.57
C PHE A 160 5.08 2.47 19.48
N ASP A 161 4.84 2.36 20.79
CA ASP A 161 5.81 1.85 21.76
C ASP A 161 6.27 0.45 21.44
N TYR A 162 5.32 -0.46 21.19
CA TYR A 162 5.65 -1.85 20.89
C TYR A 162 6.53 -1.97 19.64
N LEU A 163 6.22 -1.20 18.59
CA LEU A 163 7.04 -1.16 17.37
C LEU A 163 8.44 -0.60 17.63
N THR A 164 8.55 0.50 18.39
CA THR A 164 9.82 1.17 18.67
C THR A 164 10.71 0.32 19.60
N ILE A 165 10.19 -0.11 20.75
CA ILE A 165 10.92 -0.87 21.79
C ILE A 165 11.44 -2.19 21.22
N ASN A 166 10.58 -2.92 20.49
CA ASN A 166 10.94 -4.22 19.92
C ASN A 166 11.62 -4.11 18.54
N LYS A 167 11.87 -2.89 18.05
CA LYS A 167 12.51 -2.61 16.75
C LYS A 167 11.85 -3.37 15.58
N ILE A 168 10.52 -3.50 15.64
CA ILE A 168 9.75 -4.24 14.65
C ILE A 168 9.67 -3.42 13.38
N ARG A 169 10.22 -3.97 12.28
CA ARG A 169 10.14 -3.35 10.95
C ARG A 169 8.74 -3.51 10.34
N VAL A 170 7.81 -2.68 10.80
CA VAL A 170 6.45 -2.48 10.30
C VAL A 170 6.26 -0.99 10.09
N ASP A 171 5.54 -0.63 9.04
CA ASP A 171 5.11 0.74 8.79
C ASP A 171 4.11 1.18 9.87
N LYS A 172 4.50 2.21 10.65
CA LYS A 172 3.73 2.77 11.76
C LYS A 172 2.39 3.33 11.29
N PHE A 173 2.36 4.05 10.18
CA PHE A 173 1.14 4.65 9.64
C PHE A 173 0.17 3.56 9.16
N ALA A 174 0.68 2.55 8.46
CA ALA A 174 -0.13 1.47 7.95
C ALA A 174 -0.78 0.61 9.05
N ILE A 175 -0.04 0.25 10.11
CA ILE A 175 -0.64 -0.52 11.22
C ILE A 175 -1.63 0.32 12.03
N ALA A 176 -1.35 1.60 12.23
CA ALA A 176 -2.28 2.51 12.91
C ALA A 176 -3.57 2.64 12.10
N ARG A 177 -3.49 2.79 10.76
CA ARG A 177 -4.69 2.89 9.90
C ARG A 177 -5.49 1.59 9.93
N TYR A 178 -4.80 0.45 9.98
CA TYR A 178 -5.46 -0.84 10.17
C TYR A 178 -6.16 -0.97 11.53
N TYR A 179 -5.53 -0.48 12.60
CA TYR A 179 -6.15 -0.46 13.92
C TYR A 179 -7.39 0.45 13.96
N ILE A 180 -7.32 1.64 13.38
CA ILE A 180 -8.44 2.57 13.27
C ILE A 180 -9.58 1.94 12.46
N ALA A 181 -9.27 1.19 11.39
CA ALA A 181 -10.25 0.40 10.65
C ALA A 181 -10.99 -0.63 11.53
N CYS A 182 -10.22 -1.32 12.39
CA CYS A 182 -10.78 -2.27 13.36
C CYS A 182 -11.69 -1.55 14.36
N CYS A 183 -11.31 -0.36 14.83
CA CYS A 183 -12.13 0.47 15.71
C CYS A 183 -13.44 0.88 15.05
N ARG A 184 -13.40 1.31 13.78
CA ARG A 184 -14.58 1.73 13.04
C ARG A 184 -15.62 0.63 12.91
N VAL A 185 -15.21 -0.59 12.55
CA VAL A 185 -16.16 -1.69 12.31
C VAL A 185 -16.74 -2.26 13.60
N ARG A 186 -16.00 -2.21 14.72
CA ARG A 186 -16.50 -2.62 16.03
C ARG A 186 -17.24 -1.51 16.78
N HIS A 187 -17.26 -0.29 16.24
CA HIS A 187 -18.04 0.82 16.78
C HIS A 187 -19.50 0.70 16.32
N SER A 188 -20.15 -0.35 16.81
CA SER A 188 -21.54 -0.70 16.60
C SER A 188 -22.15 -1.08 17.95
N GLU A 189 -23.48 -1.10 18.05
CA GLU A 189 -24.17 -1.56 19.27
C GLU A 189 -23.80 -3.01 19.65
N SER A 190 -23.45 -3.84 18.66
CA SER A 190 -23.02 -5.21 18.87
C SER A 190 -21.55 -5.34 19.29
N GLU A 191 -20.79 -4.24 19.32
CA GLU A 191 -19.34 -4.22 19.58
C GLU A 191 -18.52 -5.17 18.69
N PHE A 192 -19.10 -5.47 17.52
CA PHE A 192 -18.63 -6.52 16.62
C PHE A 192 -18.85 -6.04 15.19
N GLY A 193 -17.86 -6.31 14.34
CA GLY A 193 -17.97 -6.02 12.93
C GLY A 193 -16.95 -6.79 12.14
N TYR A 194 -16.73 -6.36 10.90
CA TYR A 194 -15.88 -7.12 10.00
C TYR A 194 -15.27 -6.29 8.89
N LEU A 195 -14.07 -6.66 8.46
CA LEU A 195 -13.34 -6.03 7.37
C LEU A 195 -13.32 -6.95 6.15
N THR A 196 -13.96 -6.53 5.06
CA THR A 196 -13.94 -7.27 3.79
C THR A 196 -12.55 -7.20 3.14
N GLN A 197 -12.20 -8.19 2.32
CA GLN A 197 -10.90 -8.18 1.64
C GLN A 197 -10.74 -6.99 0.68
N SER A 198 -11.83 -6.55 0.02
CA SER A 198 -11.83 -5.37 -0.84
C SER A 198 -11.47 -4.11 -0.05
N LYS A 199 -12.12 -3.92 1.11
CA LYS A 199 -11.83 -2.78 1.99
C LYS A 199 -10.41 -2.84 2.55
N LEU A 200 -9.94 -4.03 2.93
CA LEU A 200 -8.55 -4.21 3.37
C LEU A 200 -7.55 -3.86 2.29
N LYS A 201 -7.80 -4.21 1.01
CA LYS A 201 -6.90 -3.87 -0.10
C LYS A 201 -6.76 -2.38 -0.37
N GLN A 202 -7.74 -1.56 0.03
CA GLN A 202 -7.64 -0.10 -0.04
C GLN A 202 -6.65 0.46 1.00
N ILE A 203 -6.37 -0.28 2.07
CA ILE A 203 -5.52 0.14 3.19
C ILE A 203 -4.16 -0.56 3.12
N ILE A 204 -4.17 -1.88 2.87
CA ILE A 204 -3.00 -2.76 2.82
C ILE A 204 -3.16 -3.73 1.64
N THR A 205 -2.23 -3.65 0.70
CA THR A 205 -2.27 -4.48 -0.51
C THR A 205 -1.77 -5.91 -0.31
N ASP A 206 -0.85 -6.17 0.65
CA ASP A 206 -0.30 -7.51 0.93
C ASP A 206 -1.01 -8.22 2.11
N SER A 207 -1.62 -9.37 1.83
CA SER A 207 -2.26 -10.25 2.82
C SER A 207 -1.34 -10.74 3.95
N ARG A 208 -0.02 -10.89 3.71
CA ARG A 208 0.95 -11.27 4.75
C ARG A 208 1.12 -10.17 5.78
N THR A 209 1.03 -8.93 5.34
CA THR A 209 1.07 -7.74 6.20
C THR A 209 -0.16 -7.73 7.13
N VAL A 210 -1.35 -8.02 6.60
CA VAL A 210 -2.58 -8.12 7.41
C VAL A 210 -2.46 -9.19 8.51
N GLN A 211 -1.92 -10.37 8.19
CA GLN A 211 -1.69 -11.42 9.21
C GLN A 211 -0.72 -10.96 10.29
N ARG A 212 0.36 -10.28 9.89
CA ARG A 212 1.34 -9.72 10.83
C ARG A 212 0.69 -8.67 11.74
N TYR A 213 -0.17 -7.81 11.21
CA TYR A 213 -0.83 -6.77 12.00
C TYR A 213 -1.83 -7.37 12.97
N ASN A 214 -2.63 -8.33 12.53
CA ASN A 214 -3.52 -9.08 13.39
C ASN A 214 -2.80 -9.76 14.54
N LYS A 215 -1.64 -10.39 14.30
CA LYS A 215 -0.81 -10.96 15.37
C LYS A 215 -0.38 -9.89 16.38
N ILE A 216 0.14 -8.76 15.90
CA ILE A 216 0.57 -7.67 16.78
C ILE A 216 -0.61 -7.15 17.61
N LEU A 217 -1.73 -6.83 16.96
CA LEU A 217 -2.87 -6.21 17.62
C LEU A 217 -3.65 -7.16 18.54
N GLN A 218 -3.73 -8.45 18.20
CA GLN A 218 -4.44 -9.45 19.01
C GLN A 218 -3.50 -10.14 20.00
N ASP A 219 -2.49 -10.84 19.50
CA ASP A 219 -1.71 -11.79 20.29
C ASP A 219 -0.64 -11.10 21.15
N ASP A 220 -0.06 -10.01 20.64
CA ASP A 220 1.01 -9.29 21.35
C ASP A 220 0.45 -8.15 22.21
N LEU A 221 -0.53 -7.39 21.70
CA LEU A 221 -1.06 -6.18 22.35
C LEU A 221 -2.45 -6.31 22.95
N HIS A 222 -3.19 -7.38 22.63
CA HIS A 222 -4.54 -7.61 23.18
C HIS A 222 -5.52 -6.44 22.96
N LEU A 223 -5.44 -5.75 21.83
CA LEU A 223 -6.29 -4.60 21.49
C LEU A 223 -7.57 -5.00 20.75
N ILE A 224 -7.51 -6.09 19.98
CA ILE A 224 -8.62 -6.59 19.17
C ILE A 224 -8.75 -8.11 19.36
N ARG A 225 -9.96 -8.63 19.17
CA ARG A 225 -10.17 -10.03 18.78
C ARG A 225 -10.44 -10.07 17.28
N TYR A 226 -9.83 -11.02 16.58
CA TYR A 226 -10.12 -11.27 15.19
C TYR A 226 -10.33 -12.76 14.90
N ASN A 227 -11.18 -13.05 13.92
CA ASN A 227 -11.30 -14.39 13.35
C ASN A 227 -11.51 -14.26 11.84
N ASN A 228 -10.77 -15.04 11.06
CA ASN A 228 -10.95 -15.08 9.61
C ASN A 228 -10.98 -16.52 9.06
N ASP A 229 -11.28 -17.52 9.89
CA ASP A 229 -11.25 -18.94 9.51
C ASP A 229 -12.47 -19.38 8.69
N TYR A 230 -13.22 -18.46 8.10
CA TYR A 230 -14.47 -18.76 7.42
C TYR A 230 -14.44 -18.35 5.95
N LEU A 231 -15.11 -19.12 5.09
CA LEU A 231 -15.30 -18.84 3.67
C LEU A 231 -16.79 -18.86 3.31
N THR A 232 -17.17 -18.17 2.24
CA THR A 232 -18.50 -18.36 1.64
C THR A 232 -18.59 -19.71 0.92
N GLN A 233 -19.81 -20.11 0.58
CA GLN A 233 -20.07 -21.34 -0.20
C GLN A 233 -19.36 -21.34 -1.56
N GLU A 234 -19.23 -20.17 -2.18
CA GLU A 234 -18.50 -19.94 -3.43
C GLU A 234 -16.96 -19.95 -3.26
N LYS A 235 -16.46 -20.18 -2.05
CA LYS A 235 -15.03 -20.20 -1.67
C LYS A 235 -14.32 -18.85 -1.90
N HIS A 236 -15.07 -17.75 -1.90
CA HIS A 236 -14.46 -16.43 -1.83
C HIS A 236 -13.93 -16.16 -0.40
N TYR A 237 -12.75 -15.55 -0.30
CA TYR A 237 -12.18 -15.16 0.98
C TYR A 237 -13.10 -14.13 1.61
N CYS A 238 -13.81 -14.52 2.65
CA CYS A 238 -14.67 -13.61 3.37
C CYS A 238 -13.99 -13.19 4.66
N THR A 239 -13.82 -11.88 4.72
CA THR A 239 -14.12 -11.08 5.89
C THR A 239 -13.37 -11.43 7.18
N THR A 240 -12.54 -10.50 7.64
CA THR A 240 -11.92 -10.60 8.96
C THR A 240 -12.91 -10.06 9.99
N PHE A 241 -13.50 -10.92 10.81
CA PHE A 241 -14.35 -10.52 11.93
C PHE A 241 -13.51 -9.90 13.03
N ILE A 242 -14.02 -8.84 13.65
CA ILE A 242 -13.30 -8.02 14.62
C ILE A 242 -14.23 -7.71 15.80
N GLY A 243 -13.70 -7.77 17.03
CA GLY A 243 -14.35 -7.28 18.24
C GLY A 243 -13.36 -6.79 19.29
N PHE A 244 -13.85 -6.46 20.49
CA PHE A 244 -12.97 -6.11 21.61
C PHE A 244 -12.28 -7.34 22.20
N TRP A 245 -11.04 -7.16 22.63
CA TRP A 245 -10.29 -8.23 23.29
C TRP A 245 -10.90 -8.66 24.62
N GLU A 246 -11.48 -7.74 25.37
CA GLU A 246 -12.03 -8.03 26.70
C GLU A 246 -13.34 -8.83 26.64
N ASN A 247 -14.08 -8.76 25.52
CA ASN A 247 -15.42 -9.32 25.39
C ASN A 247 -15.46 -10.60 24.55
N GLU A 248 -14.81 -11.66 25.04
CA GLU A 248 -14.71 -12.95 24.34
C GLU A 248 -16.07 -13.61 24.09
N GLU A 249 -16.96 -13.56 25.08
CA GLU A 249 -18.27 -14.22 25.03
C GLU A 249 -19.16 -13.58 23.96
N ASN A 250 -19.27 -12.24 23.94
CA ASN A 250 -20.01 -11.54 22.90
C ASN A 250 -19.39 -11.79 21.51
N PHE A 251 -18.06 -11.75 21.40
CA PHE A 251 -17.39 -12.02 20.12
C PHE A 251 -17.75 -13.39 19.56
N LYS A 252 -17.73 -14.44 20.40
CA LYS A 252 -18.12 -15.79 19.98
C LYS A 252 -19.60 -15.86 19.57
N LEU A 253 -20.48 -15.27 20.37
CA LEU A 253 -21.91 -15.25 20.10
C LEU A 253 -22.22 -14.56 18.75
N GLN A 254 -21.70 -13.35 18.54
CA GLN A 254 -21.90 -12.60 17.29
C GLN A 254 -21.30 -13.32 16.09
N LEU A 255 -20.13 -13.94 16.27
CA LEU A 255 -19.49 -14.73 15.22
C LEU A 255 -20.35 -15.94 14.83
N GLU A 256 -20.91 -16.68 15.80
CA GLU A 256 -21.83 -17.79 15.54
C GLU A 256 -23.08 -17.34 14.78
N CYS A 257 -23.67 -16.22 15.17
CA CYS A 257 -24.80 -15.61 14.47
C CYS A 257 -24.43 -15.28 13.01
N GLN A 258 -23.28 -14.63 12.78
CA GLN A 258 -22.82 -14.26 11.44
C GLN A 258 -22.49 -15.48 10.56
N ILE A 259 -21.93 -16.54 11.14
CA ILE A 259 -21.66 -17.80 10.44
C ILE A 259 -22.97 -18.44 9.97
N ALA A 260 -23.98 -18.49 10.84
CA ALA A 260 -25.29 -19.04 10.52
C ALA A 260 -26.01 -18.22 9.45
N GLU A 261 -26.07 -16.89 9.63
CA GLU A 261 -26.71 -15.94 8.73
C GLU A 261 -26.11 -16.02 7.31
N LYS A 262 -24.77 -15.96 7.22
CA LYS A 262 -24.05 -15.95 5.94
C LYS A 262 -23.70 -17.34 5.41
N LYS A 263 -24.16 -18.41 6.09
CA LYS A 263 -23.90 -19.82 5.76
C LYS A 263 -22.41 -20.10 5.52
N LEU A 264 -21.56 -19.59 6.41
CA LEU A 264 -20.11 -19.65 6.24
C LEU A 264 -19.56 -21.04 6.56
N ILE A 265 -18.54 -21.44 5.81
CA ILE A 265 -17.88 -22.73 5.95
C ILE A 265 -16.58 -22.51 6.71
N HIS A 266 -16.44 -23.18 7.85
CA HIS A 266 -15.20 -23.18 8.62
C HIS A 266 -14.06 -23.80 7.81
N THR A 267 -12.93 -23.12 7.84
CA THR A 267 -11.69 -23.49 7.17
C THR A 267 -10.53 -23.39 8.14
N ASP A 268 -9.92 -24.53 8.43
CA ASP A 268 -8.68 -24.57 9.17
C ASP A 268 -7.56 -23.94 8.32
N LYS A 269 -7.35 -22.63 8.49
CA LYS A 269 -6.36 -21.87 7.73
C LYS A 269 -4.94 -22.33 8.01
N VAL A 270 -4.66 -22.85 9.20
CA VAL A 270 -3.35 -23.42 9.53
C VAL A 270 -3.06 -24.62 8.64
N LYS A 271 -3.99 -25.58 8.55
CA LYS A 271 -3.86 -26.72 7.63
C LYS A 271 -3.84 -26.28 6.16
N SER A 272 -4.68 -25.32 5.78
CA SER A 272 -4.74 -24.80 4.40
C SER A 272 -3.44 -24.11 3.99
N ASN A 273 -2.87 -23.26 4.84
CA ASN A 273 -1.61 -22.56 4.60
C ASN A 273 -0.43 -23.55 4.56
N LYS A 274 -0.41 -24.56 5.43
CA LYS A 274 0.59 -25.63 5.39
C LYS A 274 0.56 -26.38 4.05
N LYS A 275 -0.63 -26.77 3.56
CA LYS A 275 -0.80 -27.40 2.25
C LYS A 275 -0.31 -26.50 1.10
N ARG A 276 -0.68 -25.22 1.11
CA ARG A 276 -0.25 -24.24 0.09
C ARG A 276 1.27 -24.03 0.10
N SER A 277 1.87 -23.91 1.28
CA SER A 277 3.32 -23.78 1.43
C SER A 277 4.07 -24.99 0.88
N THR A 278 3.63 -26.20 1.23
CA THR A 278 4.21 -27.45 0.69
C THR A 278 4.09 -27.49 -0.84
N LYS A 279 2.92 -27.17 -1.39
CA LYS A 279 2.71 -27.15 -2.85
C LYS A 279 3.62 -26.11 -3.53
N ALA A 280 3.77 -24.91 -2.96
CA ALA A 280 4.67 -23.90 -3.50
C ALA A 280 6.15 -24.33 -3.47
N LYS A 281 6.58 -25.03 -2.41
CA LYS A 281 7.93 -25.62 -2.34
C LYS A 281 8.14 -26.67 -3.43
N ILE A 282 7.17 -27.56 -3.63
CA ILE A 282 7.21 -28.59 -4.69
C ILE A 282 7.33 -27.91 -6.06
N ASN A 283 6.42 -26.98 -6.37
CA ASN A 283 6.44 -26.26 -7.65
C ASN A 283 7.77 -25.52 -7.91
N ASN A 284 8.39 -24.95 -6.87
CA ASN A 284 9.69 -24.28 -7.01
C ASN A 284 10.83 -25.27 -7.27
N VAL A 285 10.78 -26.47 -6.68
CA VAL A 285 11.75 -27.54 -6.95
C VAL A 285 11.58 -28.06 -8.37
N GLU A 286 10.35 -28.34 -8.80
CA GLU A 286 10.04 -28.75 -10.17
C GLU A 286 10.51 -27.71 -11.19
N LYS A 287 10.27 -26.42 -10.93
CA LYS A 287 10.74 -25.33 -11.79
C LYS A 287 12.27 -25.32 -11.93
N LYS A 288 13.00 -25.50 -10.82
CA LYS A 288 14.47 -25.56 -10.84
C LYS A 288 15.01 -26.79 -11.59
N ILE A 289 14.35 -27.94 -11.45
CA ILE A 289 14.71 -29.16 -12.19
C ILE A 289 14.54 -28.91 -13.69
N ASN A 290 13.38 -28.38 -14.10
CA ASN A 290 13.11 -28.08 -15.50
C ASN A 290 14.09 -27.03 -16.08
N GLU A 291 14.44 -25.99 -15.30
CA GLU A 291 15.45 -25.00 -15.71
C GLU A 291 16.83 -25.65 -15.92
N THR A 292 17.22 -26.58 -15.04
CA THR A 292 18.51 -27.30 -15.14
C THR A 292 18.54 -28.25 -16.35
N GLU A 293 17.43 -28.94 -16.64
CA GLU A 293 17.31 -29.81 -17.81
C GLU A 293 17.38 -29.00 -19.12
N LEU A 294 16.67 -27.87 -19.19
CA LEU A 294 16.75 -26.93 -20.32
C LEU A 294 18.15 -26.36 -20.51
N GLU A 295 18.86 -26.03 -19.43
CA GLU A 295 20.26 -25.56 -19.51
C GLU A 295 21.22 -26.63 -20.03
N LYS A 296 20.99 -27.89 -19.68
CA LYS A 296 21.76 -29.03 -20.16
C LYS A 296 21.51 -29.28 -21.65
N GLU A 297 20.25 -29.33 -22.08
CA GLU A 297 19.87 -29.50 -23.49
C GLU A 297 20.44 -28.38 -24.38
N ASN A 298 20.38 -27.12 -23.90
CA ASN A 298 20.97 -25.98 -24.62
C ASN A 298 22.50 -26.05 -24.71
N ARG A 299 23.18 -26.68 -23.76
CA ARG A 299 24.62 -26.89 -23.80
C ARG A 299 25.00 -27.94 -24.83
N GLU A 300 24.30 -29.07 -24.82
CA GLU A 300 24.47 -30.17 -25.79
C GLU A 300 24.25 -29.67 -27.22
N LEU A 301 23.18 -28.90 -27.47
CA LEU A 301 22.91 -28.29 -28.78
C LEU A 301 24.01 -27.31 -29.24
N LYS A 302 24.60 -26.54 -28.32
CA LYS A 302 25.71 -25.62 -28.65
C LYS A 302 26.98 -26.38 -29.03
N GLU A 303 27.28 -27.45 -28.31
CA GLU A 303 28.43 -28.31 -28.60
C GLU A 303 28.27 -29.02 -29.95
N GLU A 304 27.06 -29.51 -30.27
CA GLU A 304 26.74 -30.13 -31.56
C GLU A 304 26.84 -29.12 -32.72
N MET A 305 26.30 -27.91 -32.55
CA MET A 305 26.41 -26.84 -33.55
C MET A 305 27.86 -26.43 -33.82
N GLU A 306 28.69 -26.38 -32.78
CA GLU A 306 30.11 -26.05 -32.93
C GLU A 306 30.89 -27.17 -33.63
N LEU A 307 30.57 -28.44 -33.33
CA LEU A 307 31.12 -29.60 -34.03
C LEU A 307 30.76 -29.58 -35.52
N LEU A 308 29.49 -29.29 -35.85
CA LEU A 308 29.01 -29.13 -37.22
C LEU A 308 29.79 -28.03 -37.96
N LYS A 309 29.96 -26.84 -37.35
CA LYS A 309 30.78 -25.77 -37.94
C LYS A 309 32.21 -26.20 -38.23
N GLN A 310 32.84 -26.94 -37.32
CA GLN A 310 34.20 -27.44 -37.53
C GLN A 310 34.27 -28.47 -38.66
N GLN A 311 33.25 -29.31 -38.83
CA GLN A 311 33.15 -30.24 -39.95
C GLN A 311 32.99 -29.51 -41.29
N TYR A 312 32.11 -28.51 -41.36
CA TYR A 312 31.94 -27.66 -42.55
C TYR A 312 33.22 -26.89 -42.90
N ALA A 313 33.93 -26.34 -41.91
CA ALA A 313 35.19 -25.64 -42.13
C ALA A 313 36.29 -26.56 -42.70
N LYS A 314 36.31 -27.84 -42.28
CA LYS A 314 37.23 -28.87 -42.82
C LYS A 314 36.85 -29.35 -44.22
N GLN A 315 35.57 -29.32 -44.58
CA GLN A 315 35.11 -29.64 -45.94
C GLN A 315 35.36 -28.48 -46.92
N ASN A 316 35.41 -27.24 -46.44
CA ASN A 316 35.63 -26.04 -47.25
C ASN A 316 37.09 -25.54 -47.30
N THR A 317 38.08 -26.34 -46.87
CA THR A 317 39.49 -26.08 -47.20
C THR A 317 39.74 -26.38 -48.67
N TYR A 318 39.45 -25.39 -49.50
CA TYR A 318 39.84 -25.28 -50.90
C TYR A 318 41.38 -25.27 -50.99
N VAL A 319 41.95 -26.24 -51.70
CA VAL A 319 43.37 -26.25 -52.10
C VAL A 319 43.52 -25.22 -53.21
N PRO A 320 44.32 -24.14 -53.05
CA PRO A 320 44.63 -23.26 -54.17
C PRO A 320 45.45 -24.07 -55.17
N LYS A 321 44.91 -24.29 -56.38
CA LYS A 321 45.74 -24.72 -57.50
C LYS A 321 46.53 -23.50 -57.96
N GLU A 322 47.79 -23.44 -57.55
CA GLU A 322 48.80 -22.63 -58.22
C GLU A 322 49.09 -23.19 -59.62
N GLY A 323 49.24 -22.29 -60.58
CA GLY A 323 49.87 -22.54 -61.87
C GLY A 323 48.88 -22.80 -63.00
N PHE A 324 48.58 -21.76 -63.78
CA PHE A 324 49.02 -21.71 -65.17
C PHE A 324 48.82 -20.29 -65.72
N ASP A 325 49.94 -19.66 -66.08
CA ASP A 325 50.01 -18.50 -66.97
C ASP A 325 49.41 -18.86 -68.34
N ASP A 326 48.61 -17.98 -68.92
CA ASP A 326 48.98 -17.31 -70.19
C ASP A 326 47.91 -16.29 -70.61
N LYS A 327 48.37 -15.03 -70.64
CA LYS A 327 48.22 -14.00 -71.69
C LYS A 327 46.86 -13.65 -72.32
N ASP A 328 46.68 -12.33 -72.32
CA ASP A 328 46.03 -11.47 -73.32
C ASP A 328 44.51 -11.58 -73.48
N THR A 329 43.78 -10.59 -72.95
CA THR A 329 43.24 -9.49 -73.77
C THR A 329 42.40 -8.49 -72.94
N ASN A 330 42.72 -7.21 -73.15
CA ASN A 330 41.88 -6.01 -73.20
C ASN A 330 40.64 -5.82 -72.31
N GLU A 331 40.68 -4.67 -71.63
CA GLU A 331 39.64 -3.65 -71.47
C GLU A 331 38.17 -4.01 -71.16
N HIS A 332 37.69 -3.28 -70.16
CA HIS A 332 36.33 -2.82 -69.91
C HIS A 332 35.38 -3.65 -69.01
N ASP A 333 34.92 -2.90 -68.01
CA ASP A 333 33.62 -2.93 -67.35
C ASP A 333 33.45 -3.69 -66.03
N LYS A 334 33.16 -2.88 -65.01
CA LYS A 334 32.50 -3.21 -63.75
C LYS A 334 31.32 -4.16 -64.01
N LYS A 335 31.31 -5.32 -63.36
CA LYS A 335 30.08 -6.02 -63.01
C LYS A 335 30.16 -6.60 -61.61
N ASP A 336 29.09 -6.33 -60.89
CA ASP A 336 28.75 -6.77 -59.55
C ASP A 336 28.76 -8.30 -59.45
N ASN A 337 29.40 -8.84 -58.41
CA ASN A 337 29.09 -10.19 -57.96
C ASN A 337 27.90 -10.14 -57.01
N VAL A 338 26.73 -10.26 -57.63
CA VAL A 338 25.48 -10.71 -57.01
C VAL A 338 25.75 -12.07 -56.35
N ILE A 339 25.61 -12.14 -55.03
CA ILE A 339 25.50 -13.42 -54.35
C ILE A 339 24.09 -13.95 -54.67
N ASP A 340 24.06 -15.11 -55.32
CA ASP A 340 22.86 -15.84 -55.70
C ASP A 340 22.15 -16.38 -54.43
N TYR A 341 21.04 -15.72 -54.05
CA TYR A 341 20.30 -16.01 -52.82
C TYR A 341 19.46 -17.30 -52.87
N ASP A 342 19.38 -17.96 -54.03
CA ASP A 342 18.50 -19.12 -54.20
C ASP A 342 19.11 -20.43 -53.66
N TYR A 343 20.44 -20.51 -53.47
CA TYR A 343 21.09 -21.71 -52.92
C TYR A 343 20.93 -21.86 -51.39
N LEU A 344 20.61 -20.78 -50.67
CA LEU A 344 20.38 -20.79 -49.22
C LEU A 344 18.95 -21.17 -48.82
N LYS A 345 18.02 -21.24 -49.79
CA LYS A 345 16.60 -21.51 -49.53
C LYS A 345 16.27 -23.01 -49.46
N GLU A 346 17.03 -23.85 -50.15
CA GLU A 346 16.74 -25.29 -50.23
C GLU A 346 17.32 -26.13 -49.06
N ASN A 347 18.25 -25.58 -48.28
CA ASN A 347 18.88 -26.28 -47.15
C ASN A 347 18.55 -25.67 -45.77
N SER A 348 17.47 -24.89 -45.66
CA SER A 348 17.02 -24.31 -44.39
C SER A 348 16.25 -25.34 -43.55
N ILE A 349 16.83 -25.68 -42.38
CA ILE A 349 16.24 -26.49 -41.31
C ILE A 349 14.86 -25.92 -40.91
N PRO A 350 13.81 -26.74 -40.73
CA PRO A 350 12.48 -26.24 -40.37
C PRO A 350 12.48 -25.50 -39.03
N VAL A 351 12.08 -24.23 -39.06
CA VAL A 351 11.82 -23.42 -37.87
C VAL A 351 10.61 -24.00 -37.14
N ILE A 352 10.85 -24.73 -36.05
CA ILE A 352 9.78 -25.09 -35.12
C ILE A 352 9.40 -23.82 -34.34
N ASN A 353 8.27 -23.22 -34.70
CA ASN A 353 7.60 -22.21 -33.89
C ASN A 353 7.13 -22.84 -32.57
N LYS A 354 7.95 -22.76 -31.51
CA LYS A 354 7.48 -22.96 -30.14
C LYS A 354 7.24 -21.60 -29.48
N SER A 355 6.01 -21.43 -29.03
CA SER A 355 5.47 -20.28 -28.32
C SER A 355 6.34 -19.86 -27.12
N LYS A 356 6.61 -18.56 -27.01
CA LYS A 356 7.30 -17.95 -25.85
C LYS A 356 6.50 -18.18 -24.56
N PRO A 357 7.07 -18.77 -23.49
CA PRO A 357 6.56 -18.56 -22.16
C PRO A 357 6.99 -17.17 -21.67
N LYS A 358 6.02 -16.33 -21.28
CA LYS A 358 6.27 -15.04 -20.62
C LYS A 358 6.84 -15.29 -19.21
N GLY A 359 8.17 -15.29 -19.08
CA GLY A 359 8.88 -15.25 -17.80
C GLY A 359 9.48 -13.87 -17.55
N LYS A 360 8.98 -13.14 -16.53
CA LYS A 360 9.66 -11.95 -15.99
C LYS A 360 10.88 -12.41 -15.19
N ILE A 361 12.07 -12.12 -15.70
CA ILE A 361 13.34 -12.20 -14.95
C ILE A 361 13.45 -10.89 -14.15
N GLY A 362 13.51 -11.01 -12.83
CA GLY A 362 13.91 -9.90 -11.97
C GLY A 362 15.41 -9.64 -12.10
N LYS A 363 15.80 -8.36 -12.18
CA LYS A 363 17.15 -7.93 -11.87
C LYS A 363 17.10 -6.79 -10.87
N SER A 364 17.84 -7.01 -9.80
CA SER A 364 18.34 -6.10 -8.78
C SER A 364 19.20 -4.98 -9.38
N GLY A 365 19.21 -3.82 -8.71
CA GLY A 365 20.32 -2.86 -8.74
C GLY A 365 19.90 -1.42 -9.05
N LEU A 366 19.99 -0.55 -8.04
CA LEU A 366 19.79 0.90 -8.10
C LEU A 366 20.66 1.60 -9.17
N LYS A 367 20.08 2.60 -9.85
CA LYS A 367 20.41 4.03 -9.67
C LYS A 367 19.44 4.92 -10.46
N THR A 368 19.18 6.07 -9.86
CA THR A 368 18.34 7.20 -10.26
C THR A 368 18.66 7.73 -11.66
N ASP A 369 17.63 8.12 -12.40
CA ASP A 369 17.61 9.42 -13.07
C ASP A 369 16.18 9.86 -13.38
N LYS A 370 15.99 11.18 -13.27
CA LYS A 370 14.76 11.95 -13.44
C LYS A 370 14.25 11.87 -14.87
N ASN A 371 12.92 11.82 -15.00
CA ASN A 371 12.04 12.24 -16.10
C ASN A 371 10.93 11.20 -16.29
N PHE A 372 9.76 11.47 -15.73
CA PHE A 372 8.53 10.75 -16.07
C PHE A 372 7.57 11.76 -16.71
N GLU A 373 7.65 11.83 -18.03
CA GLU A 373 6.56 12.35 -18.85
C GLU A 373 5.41 11.35 -18.83
N SER A 374 4.21 11.90 -18.81
CA SER A 374 2.93 11.21 -18.80
C SER A 374 2.73 10.35 -20.03
N GLU A 375 2.52 9.05 -19.86
CA GLU A 375 1.85 8.23 -20.86
C GLU A 375 0.64 7.49 -20.27
N THR A 376 -0.45 7.67 -21.00
CA THR A 376 -1.81 7.20 -20.79
C THR A 376 -1.88 5.67 -20.79
N TYR A 377 -2.38 5.10 -19.69
CA TYR A 377 -2.73 3.68 -19.66
C TYR A 377 -4.04 3.45 -20.42
N LYS A 378 -3.92 2.79 -21.58
CA LYS A 378 -5.03 2.14 -22.28
C LYS A 378 -5.67 1.08 -21.39
N LYS A 379 -7.00 1.15 -21.27
CA LYS A 379 -7.88 0.10 -20.76
C LYS A 379 -7.56 -1.23 -21.46
N ASN A 380 -7.31 -2.26 -20.66
CA ASN A 380 -7.58 -3.63 -21.08
C ASN A 380 -8.88 -4.04 -20.40
N ASP A 381 -9.92 -4.17 -21.21
CA ASP A 381 -11.19 -4.78 -20.85
C ASP A 381 -10.96 -6.28 -20.64
N ASP A 382 -11.27 -6.78 -19.45
CA ASP A 382 -11.52 -8.19 -19.19
C ASP A 382 -12.71 -8.29 -18.22
N ILE A 383 -13.89 -8.48 -18.82
CA ILE A 383 -15.06 -9.22 -18.36
C ILE A 383 -15.35 -9.14 -16.85
N TYR A 384 -16.08 -8.09 -16.45
CA TYR A 384 -16.99 -8.14 -15.31
C TYR A 384 -18.40 -8.47 -15.84
N ASN A 385 -19.06 -9.45 -15.24
CA ASN A 385 -20.48 -9.73 -15.50
C ASN A 385 -21.34 -8.64 -14.85
N ASP A 386 -22.09 -7.90 -15.67
CA ASP A 386 -23.03 -6.81 -15.35
C ASP A 386 -24.31 -7.26 -14.60
N ASP A 387 -24.30 -8.39 -13.89
CA ASP A 387 -25.51 -8.92 -13.25
C ASP A 387 -25.76 -8.35 -11.83
N TYR A 388 -24.78 -7.69 -11.20
CA TYR A 388 -24.92 -7.16 -9.84
C TYR A 388 -25.63 -5.80 -9.76
N ASP A 389 -25.60 -4.98 -10.83
CA ASP A 389 -26.22 -3.65 -10.79
C ASP A 389 -27.75 -3.72 -10.95
N LYS A 390 -28.30 -4.78 -11.56
CA LYS A 390 -29.75 -4.94 -11.73
C LYS A 390 -30.48 -5.38 -10.47
N GLU A 391 -29.83 -6.13 -9.57
CA GLU A 391 -30.48 -6.54 -8.31
C GLU A 391 -30.52 -5.41 -7.28
N PHE A 392 -29.54 -4.49 -7.32
CA PHE A 392 -29.51 -3.33 -6.43
C PHE A 392 -30.54 -2.26 -6.83
N ASP A 393 -30.70 -1.99 -8.13
CA ASP A 393 -31.72 -1.04 -8.62
C ASP A 393 -33.16 -1.55 -8.39
N ASN A 394 -33.39 -2.87 -8.45
CA ASN A 394 -34.69 -3.47 -8.13
C ASN A 394 -35.01 -3.41 -6.62
N PHE A 395 -34.00 -3.40 -5.76
CA PHE A 395 -34.19 -3.25 -4.32
C PHE A 395 -34.58 -1.82 -3.95
N ILE A 396 -33.94 -0.81 -4.56
CA ILE A 396 -34.26 0.62 -4.36
C ILE A 396 -35.66 0.95 -4.90
N GLN A 397 -36.13 0.30 -5.97
CA GLN A 397 -37.50 0.50 -6.49
C GLN A 397 -38.60 -0.22 -5.70
N SER A 398 -38.22 -1.10 -4.76
CA SER A 398 -39.16 -1.85 -3.91
C SER A 398 -39.40 -1.23 -2.53
N ILE A 399 -38.65 -0.17 -2.20
CA ILE A 399 -38.84 0.72 -1.05
C ILE A 399 -39.57 1.96 -1.54
#